data_AF-A0A1I5AU76-F1
#
_entry.id   AF-A0A1I5AU76-F1
#
_cell.length_a   1.000
_cell.length_b   1.000
_cell.length_c   1.000
_cell.angle_alpha   90.00
_cell.angle_beta   90.00
_cell.angle_gamma   90.00
#
_symmetry.space_group_name_H-M   'P 1'
#
loop_
_entity.id
_entity.type
_entity.pdbx_description
1 polymer ?
#
loop_
_entity_poly.entity_id
_entity_poly.type
_entity_poly.pdbx_seq_one_letter_code
_entity_poly.pdbx_strand_id
1 'polypeptide(L)'
;MILCFMKNGDVSLTQNPIEATKYDKLFADKDIFVSESERVFTDQSDIGASGSILTKNEKLAIRRWTAIDDEIDIKSFSDGMRQLKTIGVSDKNYELNMKLDHPGTLNEDERNMVRILDSALNKLPSQHGDFVRISEYSESITPWDVNIRPKDIVTNYPRYMSVSSTTDYLEQGGVSPLPTKTYVYYKFEDTESSKPLLKGAASLNEDLENLYQRDMTFEVKHIAISDAVTPEFDTPFVPRRIVVVLKEAPLPADRIAKNIHTGEEVMILM
;
A
#
# COMPACT_ATOMS: atom_id res chain seq x y z
N MET A 1 -12.50 18.68 -20.05
CA MET A 1 -12.71 19.90 -20.87
C MET A 1 -14.09 20.45 -20.52
N ILE A 2 -14.18 21.59 -19.86
CA ILE A 2 -15.45 22.20 -19.42
C ILE A 2 -15.81 23.28 -20.44
N LEU A 3 -17.01 23.21 -21.00
CA LEU A 3 -17.57 24.22 -21.89
C LEU A 3 -18.70 24.95 -21.14
N CYS A 4 -18.54 26.26 -20.95
CA CYS A 4 -19.56 27.11 -20.34
C CYS A 4 -20.38 27.80 -21.44
N PHE A 5 -21.71 27.72 -21.35
CA PHE A 5 -22.63 28.55 -22.12
C PHE A 5 -23.54 29.31 -21.16
N MET A 6 -23.72 30.62 -21.40
CA MET A 6 -24.69 31.44 -20.68
C MET A 6 -25.94 31.66 -21.54
N LYS A 7 -27.12 31.38 -20.99
CA LYS A 7 -28.40 31.81 -21.57
C LYS A 7 -29.39 32.17 -20.46
N ASN A 8 -29.89 33.40 -20.49
CA ASN A 8 -31.01 33.91 -19.66
C ASN A 8 -30.83 33.86 -18.14
N GLY A 9 -29.62 34.10 -17.61
CA GLY A 9 -29.43 34.41 -16.18
C GLY A 9 -29.50 33.23 -15.22
N ASP A 10 -29.91 32.04 -15.67
CA ASP A 10 -29.81 30.81 -14.88
C ASP A 10 -28.51 30.07 -15.18
N VAL A 11 -27.72 29.82 -14.13
CA VAL A 11 -26.56 28.93 -14.20
C VAL A 11 -27.04 27.49 -14.07
N SER A 12 -27.30 26.83 -15.19
CA SER A 12 -27.49 25.37 -15.19
C SER A 12 -26.14 24.67 -15.34
N LEU A 13 -25.68 24.03 -14.26
CA LEU A 13 -24.57 23.07 -14.30
C LEU A 13 -25.10 21.74 -14.85
N THR A 14 -24.96 21.54 -16.15
CA THR A 14 -25.11 20.21 -16.73
C THR A 14 -23.76 19.51 -16.68
N GLN A 15 -23.54 18.75 -15.61
CA GLN A 15 -22.51 17.72 -15.59
C GLN A 15 -22.98 16.63 -16.55
N ASN A 16 -22.24 16.37 -17.63
CA ASN A 16 -22.44 15.12 -18.36
C ASN A 16 -22.22 13.99 -17.34
N PRO A 17 -23.20 13.12 -17.10
CA PRO A 17 -22.98 11.97 -16.23
C PRO A 17 -21.76 11.23 -16.78
N ILE A 18 -20.73 11.11 -15.96
CA ILE A 18 -19.64 10.19 -16.25
C ILE A 18 -20.31 8.82 -16.17
N GLU A 19 -20.48 8.17 -17.33
CA GLU A 19 -20.95 6.79 -17.43
C GLU A 19 -19.92 5.89 -16.73
N ALA A 20 -20.09 5.73 -15.41
CA ALA A 20 -19.23 4.89 -14.59
C ALA A 20 -19.36 3.40 -14.95
N THR A 21 -20.45 3.04 -15.64
CA THR A 21 -20.72 1.73 -16.25
C THR A 21 -19.63 1.27 -17.23
N LYS A 22 -18.77 2.17 -17.75
CA LYS A 22 -17.61 1.78 -18.56
C LYS A 22 -16.45 1.22 -17.74
N TYR A 23 -16.36 1.58 -16.45
CA TYR A 23 -15.29 1.16 -15.54
C TYR A 23 -15.61 -0.18 -14.88
N ASP A 24 -16.90 -0.47 -14.65
CA ASP A 24 -17.35 -1.82 -14.28
C ASP A 24 -16.85 -2.83 -15.30
N LYS A 25 -17.00 -2.60 -16.61
CA LYS A 25 -16.50 -3.52 -17.66
C LYS A 25 -14.97 -3.71 -17.70
N LEU A 26 -14.19 -2.82 -17.07
CA LEU A 26 -12.73 -2.91 -17.05
C LEU A 26 -12.22 -3.85 -15.94
N PHE A 27 -13.04 -4.05 -14.89
CA PHE A 27 -12.76 -4.93 -13.76
C PHE A 27 -13.75 -6.09 -13.62
N ALA A 28 -14.92 -6.02 -14.28
CA ALA A 28 -15.95 -7.04 -14.31
C ALA A 28 -15.62 -8.09 -15.37
N ASP A 29 -15.38 -9.31 -14.87
CA ASP A 29 -15.51 -10.59 -15.56
C ASP A 29 -15.06 -10.64 -17.03
N LYS A 30 -13.75 -10.48 -17.25
CA LYS A 30 -13.10 -11.28 -18.28
C LYS A 30 -12.57 -12.53 -17.62
N ASP A 31 -13.21 -13.65 -17.95
CA ASP A 31 -12.91 -15.00 -17.46
C ASP A 31 -11.43 -15.15 -17.11
N ILE A 32 -11.15 -15.31 -15.81
CA ILE A 32 -9.83 -15.75 -15.37
C ILE A 32 -9.69 -17.18 -15.87
N PHE A 33 -9.04 -17.38 -17.01
CA PHE A 33 -8.65 -18.70 -17.45
C PHE A 33 -7.48 -19.19 -16.56
N VAL A 34 -7.82 -19.66 -15.35
CA VAL A 34 -6.93 -20.51 -14.56
C VAL A 34 -7.21 -21.93 -15.02
N SER A 35 -6.29 -22.53 -15.76
CA SER A 35 -6.43 -23.92 -16.17
C SER A 35 -6.56 -24.82 -14.93
N GLU A 36 -7.28 -25.94 -15.01
CA GLU A 36 -7.46 -26.85 -13.85
C GLU A 36 -6.13 -27.33 -13.25
N SER A 37 -5.07 -27.38 -14.04
CA SER A 37 -3.70 -27.72 -13.64
C SER A 37 -2.92 -26.56 -12.97
N GLU A 38 -3.47 -25.34 -12.98
CA GLU A 38 -2.94 -24.15 -12.30
C GLU A 38 -3.65 -23.84 -10.98
N ARG A 39 -4.70 -24.62 -10.65
CA ARG A 39 -5.57 -24.35 -9.50
C ARG A 39 -4.94 -24.62 -8.14
N VAL A 40 -3.92 -25.48 -8.04
CA VAL A 40 -3.35 -25.85 -6.75
C VAL A 40 -1.85 -26.15 -6.88
N PHE A 41 -1.05 -25.50 -6.04
CA PHE A 41 0.31 -25.93 -5.70
C PHE A 41 0.40 -25.96 -4.17
N THR A 42 0.33 -27.15 -3.59
CA THR A 42 0.52 -27.38 -2.16
C THR A 42 2.00 -27.58 -1.87
N ASP A 43 2.57 -26.83 -0.94
CA ASP A 43 3.87 -27.16 -0.33
C ASP A 43 3.70 -27.54 1.15
N GLN A 44 4.80 -27.89 1.84
CA GLN A 44 4.73 -28.29 3.25
C GLN A 44 4.45 -27.14 4.22
N SER A 45 4.49 -25.88 3.78
CA SER A 45 4.02 -24.73 4.57
C SER A 45 2.49 -24.62 4.58
N ASP A 46 1.82 -25.28 3.62
CA ASP A 46 0.36 -25.45 3.60
C ASP A 46 -0.12 -26.58 4.55
N ILE A 47 0.79 -27.37 5.14
CA ILE A 47 0.45 -28.45 6.09
C ILE A 47 0.11 -27.81 7.44
N GLY A 48 -1.19 -27.60 7.66
CA GLY A 48 -1.76 -27.07 8.92
C GLY A 48 -2.44 -25.71 8.79
N ALA A 49 -2.37 -25.06 7.62
CA ALA A 49 -3.13 -23.85 7.35
C ALA A 49 -4.59 -24.21 7.04
N SER A 50 -5.52 -23.85 7.93
CA SER A 50 -6.98 -24.02 7.70
C SER A 50 -7.54 -22.96 6.73
N GLY A 51 -6.77 -22.57 5.71
CA GLY A 51 -7.03 -21.43 4.83
C GLY A 51 -7.10 -21.79 3.35
N SER A 52 -7.73 -20.91 2.57
CA SER A 52 -7.80 -20.99 1.11
C SER A 52 -6.40 -20.99 0.50
N ILE A 53 -6.04 -22.08 -0.19
CA ILE A 53 -4.74 -22.21 -0.89
C ILE A 53 -4.61 -21.11 -1.96
N LEU A 54 -3.50 -20.37 -1.94
CA LEU A 54 -3.16 -19.40 -2.97
C LEU A 54 -2.83 -20.10 -4.30
N THR A 55 -3.34 -19.54 -5.40
CA THR A 55 -2.97 -19.96 -6.77
C THR A 55 -1.53 -19.54 -7.10
N LYS A 56 -0.95 -20.13 -8.17
CA LYS A 56 0.38 -19.74 -8.65
C LYS A 56 0.48 -18.24 -8.97
N ASN A 57 -0.56 -17.68 -9.56
CA ASN A 57 -0.59 -16.26 -9.93
C ASN A 57 -0.68 -15.37 -8.68
N GLU A 58 -1.42 -15.78 -7.66
CA GLU A 58 -1.48 -15.06 -6.37
C GLU A 58 -0.14 -15.11 -5.63
N LYS A 59 0.51 -16.28 -5.57
CA LYS A 59 1.87 -16.42 -5.04
C LYS A 59 2.84 -15.54 -5.83
N LEU A 60 2.77 -15.54 -7.16
CA LEU A 60 3.61 -14.69 -8.01
C LEU A 60 3.35 -13.20 -7.79
N ALA A 61 2.10 -12.77 -7.63
CA ALA A 61 1.77 -11.37 -7.37
C ALA A 61 2.36 -10.91 -6.03
N ILE A 62 2.20 -11.70 -4.97
CA ILE A 62 2.84 -11.40 -3.68
C ILE A 62 4.36 -11.32 -3.84
N ARG A 63 4.99 -12.25 -4.57
CA ARG A 63 6.45 -12.24 -4.78
C ARG A 63 6.93 -11.05 -5.60
N ARG A 64 6.16 -10.61 -6.61
CA ARG A 64 6.45 -9.39 -7.39
C ARG A 64 6.28 -8.13 -6.54
N TRP A 65 5.47 -8.19 -5.49
CA TRP A 65 5.32 -7.14 -4.51
C TRP A 65 6.52 -7.06 -3.55
N THR A 66 7.01 -8.20 -3.06
CA THR A 66 8.10 -8.24 -2.06
C THR A 66 9.50 -8.32 -2.67
N ALA A 67 9.62 -8.49 -4.00
CA ALA A 67 10.91 -8.56 -4.66
C ALA A 67 11.59 -7.19 -4.62
N ILE A 68 12.40 -6.97 -3.58
CA ILE A 68 13.34 -5.85 -3.50
C ILE A 68 14.65 -6.31 -4.14
N ASP A 69 15.29 -5.40 -4.87
CA ASP A 69 16.26 -5.66 -5.95
C ASP A 69 17.65 -6.17 -5.53
N ASP A 70 17.76 -6.69 -4.31
CA ASP A 70 19.04 -7.02 -3.70
C ASP A 70 19.48 -8.46 -3.95
N GLU A 71 20.80 -8.65 -3.96
CA GLU A 71 21.50 -9.91 -4.17
C GLU A 71 21.30 -10.86 -2.98
N ILE A 72 20.12 -11.48 -2.90
CA ILE A 72 19.84 -12.48 -1.87
C ILE A 72 20.50 -13.81 -2.29
N ASP A 73 21.34 -14.38 -1.41
CA ASP A 73 21.99 -15.68 -1.62
C ASP A 73 21.00 -16.85 -1.82
N ILE A 74 19.76 -16.65 -1.36
CA ILE A 74 18.65 -17.60 -1.52
C ILE A 74 18.10 -17.52 -2.95
N LYS A 75 18.29 -18.60 -3.71
CA LYS A 75 17.91 -18.67 -5.13
C LYS A 75 16.47 -19.12 -5.38
N SER A 76 15.75 -19.55 -4.35
CA SER A 76 14.40 -20.11 -4.49
C SER A 76 13.50 -19.92 -3.27
N PHE A 77 12.21 -19.79 -3.54
CA PHE A 77 11.13 -19.83 -2.56
C PHE A 77 10.93 -21.25 -2.00
N SER A 78 10.14 -21.38 -0.93
CA SER A 78 9.84 -22.63 -0.22
C SER A 78 9.23 -23.70 -1.13
N ASP A 79 8.49 -23.29 -2.16
CA ASP A 79 7.86 -24.15 -3.15
C ASP A 79 8.79 -24.54 -4.32
N GLY A 80 10.07 -24.14 -4.26
CA GLY A 80 11.07 -24.41 -5.29
C GLY A 80 11.02 -23.45 -6.49
N MET A 81 10.12 -22.47 -6.50
CA MET A 81 10.15 -21.41 -7.52
C MET A 81 11.46 -20.63 -7.42
N ARG A 82 12.15 -20.42 -8.54
CA ARG A 82 13.37 -19.60 -8.57
C ARG A 82 13.04 -18.14 -8.28
N GLN A 83 14.01 -17.43 -7.72
CA GLN A 83 13.96 -15.98 -7.54
C GLN A 83 13.53 -15.27 -8.84
N LEU A 84 12.67 -14.25 -8.72
CA LEU A 84 12.02 -13.59 -9.86
C LEU A 84 13.02 -13.02 -10.89
N LYS A 85 14.12 -12.42 -10.43
CA LYS A 85 15.20 -11.90 -11.28
C LYS A 85 15.83 -12.98 -12.16
N THR A 86 16.03 -14.19 -11.62
CA THR A 86 16.61 -15.33 -12.35
C THR A 86 15.70 -15.82 -13.48
N ILE A 87 14.39 -15.58 -13.40
CA ILE A 87 13.41 -15.96 -14.41
C ILE A 87 12.90 -14.78 -15.24
N GLY A 88 13.53 -13.59 -15.11
CA GLY A 88 13.20 -12.41 -15.90
C GLY A 88 11.88 -11.74 -15.53
N VAL A 89 11.39 -11.93 -14.30
CA VAL A 89 10.17 -11.27 -13.80
C VAL A 89 10.57 -10.04 -12.98
N SER A 90 10.01 -8.88 -13.32
CA SER A 90 10.23 -7.64 -12.60
C SER A 90 9.34 -7.50 -11.36
N ASP A 91 9.90 -6.84 -10.35
CA ASP A 91 9.18 -6.30 -9.22
C ASP A 91 8.21 -5.19 -9.65
N LYS A 92 7.21 -4.94 -8.82
CA LYS A 92 6.15 -3.96 -9.11
C LYS A 92 5.78 -3.05 -7.95
N ASN A 93 6.32 -3.23 -6.75
CA ASN A 93 5.86 -2.54 -5.53
C ASN A 93 5.80 -1.02 -5.70
N TYR A 94 6.96 -0.39 -5.90
CA TYR A 94 7.09 1.07 -5.89
C TYR A 94 6.35 1.73 -7.07
N GLU A 95 6.61 1.27 -8.29
CA GLU A 95 5.98 1.81 -9.51
C GLU A 95 4.45 1.67 -9.47
N LEU A 96 3.96 0.51 -9.02
CA LEU A 96 2.52 0.26 -8.95
C LEU A 96 1.86 1.17 -7.90
N ASN A 97 2.44 1.27 -6.70
CA ASN A 97 1.89 2.14 -5.65
C ASN A 97 1.86 3.61 -6.06
N MET A 98 2.84 4.09 -6.83
CA MET A 98 2.80 5.44 -7.39
C MET A 98 1.69 5.63 -8.43
N LYS A 99 1.48 4.64 -9.31
CA LYS A 99 0.46 4.72 -10.37
C LYS A 99 -0.96 4.54 -9.86
N LEU A 100 -1.16 3.95 -8.68
CA LEU A 100 -2.49 3.74 -8.09
C LEU A 100 -3.23 5.05 -7.83
N ASP A 101 -2.54 6.17 -7.59
CA ASP A 101 -3.17 7.49 -7.47
C ASP A 101 -3.83 7.95 -8.78
N HIS A 102 -3.36 7.43 -9.90
CA HIS A 102 -3.80 7.79 -11.24
C HIS A 102 -4.15 6.52 -12.01
N PRO A 103 -5.19 5.76 -11.63
CA PRO A 103 -5.42 4.39 -12.11
C PRO A 103 -5.59 4.29 -13.65
N GLY A 104 -5.95 5.39 -14.32
CA GLY A 104 -5.97 5.50 -15.78
C GLY A 104 -4.59 5.34 -16.46
N THR A 105 -3.49 5.42 -15.71
CA THR A 105 -2.12 5.22 -16.22
C THR A 105 -1.62 3.78 -16.07
N LEU A 106 -2.39 2.90 -15.42
CA LEU A 106 -2.03 1.49 -15.29
C LEU A 106 -2.08 0.81 -16.66
N ASN A 107 -1.10 -0.03 -16.96
CA ASN A 107 -1.16 -0.92 -18.12
C ASN A 107 -1.94 -2.22 -17.79
N GLU A 108 -2.05 -3.15 -18.74
CA GLU A 108 -2.79 -4.40 -18.54
C GLU A 108 -2.16 -5.33 -17.49
N ASP A 109 -0.83 -5.47 -17.48
CA ASP A 109 -0.11 -6.25 -16.48
C ASP A 109 -0.32 -5.65 -15.07
N GLU A 110 -0.23 -4.33 -14.94
CA GLU A 110 -0.42 -3.62 -13.67
C GLU A 110 -1.86 -3.75 -13.14
N ARG A 111 -2.88 -3.62 -14.01
CA ARG A 111 -4.27 -3.88 -13.60
C ARG A 111 -4.48 -5.31 -13.14
N ASN A 112 -3.90 -6.28 -13.86
CA ASN A 112 -3.97 -7.69 -13.48
C ASN A 112 -3.23 -7.94 -12.15
N MET A 113 -2.08 -7.31 -11.95
CA MET A 113 -1.31 -7.38 -10.73
C MET A 113 -2.12 -6.89 -9.53
N VAL A 114 -2.77 -5.72 -9.64
CA VAL A 114 -3.65 -5.20 -8.57
C VAL A 114 -4.75 -6.21 -8.25
N ARG A 115 -5.49 -6.67 -9.26
CA ARG A 115 -6.59 -7.63 -9.08
C ARG A 115 -6.15 -8.94 -8.42
N ILE A 116 -5.02 -9.50 -8.87
CA ILE A 116 -4.51 -10.76 -8.35
C ILE A 116 -3.96 -10.59 -6.93
N LEU A 117 -3.31 -9.45 -6.64
CA LEU A 117 -2.81 -9.15 -5.29
C LEU A 117 -3.96 -8.93 -4.30
N ASP A 118 -5.02 -8.19 -4.69
CA ASP A 118 -6.23 -8.05 -3.87
C ASP A 118 -6.86 -9.43 -3.56
N SER A 119 -6.96 -10.31 -4.57
CA SER A 119 -7.44 -11.70 -4.40
C SER A 119 -6.56 -12.49 -3.44
N ALA A 120 -5.24 -12.36 -3.54
CA ALA A 120 -4.30 -13.04 -2.67
C ALA A 120 -4.43 -12.58 -1.21
N LEU A 121 -4.50 -11.26 -0.99
CA LEU A 121 -4.62 -10.67 0.35
C LEU A 121 -5.92 -11.05 1.05
N ASN A 122 -7.02 -11.20 0.31
CA ASN A 122 -8.29 -11.70 0.84
C ASN A 122 -8.22 -13.15 1.35
N LYS A 123 -7.27 -13.94 0.84
CA LYS A 123 -7.07 -15.35 1.23
C LYS A 123 -6.03 -15.53 2.33
N LEU A 124 -5.11 -14.59 2.47
CA LEU A 124 -4.09 -14.62 3.51
C LEU A 124 -4.74 -14.39 4.89
N PRO A 125 -4.33 -15.16 5.91
CA PRO A 125 -4.77 -14.90 7.28
C PRO A 125 -4.32 -13.50 7.70
N SER A 126 -5.16 -12.80 8.45
CA SER A 126 -4.74 -11.54 9.04
C SER A 126 -3.88 -11.79 10.28
N GLN A 127 -2.95 -10.88 10.56
CA GLN A 127 -2.13 -10.88 11.75
C GLN A 127 -2.54 -9.73 12.67
N HIS A 128 -2.90 -10.09 13.89
CA HIS A 128 -3.12 -9.11 14.95
C HIS A 128 -1.78 -8.64 15.54
N GLY A 129 -1.64 -7.34 15.80
CA GLY A 129 -0.49 -6.80 16.51
C GLY A 129 -0.20 -5.33 16.25
N ASP A 130 1.00 -4.94 16.69
CA ASP A 130 1.57 -3.62 16.47
C ASP A 130 2.51 -3.63 15.26
N PHE A 131 2.43 -2.59 14.43
CA PHE A 131 3.27 -2.45 13.25
C PHE A 131 3.83 -1.04 13.12
N VAL A 132 4.93 -0.91 12.39
CA VAL A 132 5.59 0.36 12.14
C VAL A 132 5.84 0.59 10.66
N ARG A 133 5.84 1.86 10.25
CA ARG A 133 6.23 2.27 8.91
C ARG A 133 6.95 3.61 8.96
N ILE A 134 7.92 3.80 8.08
CA ILE A 134 8.53 5.10 7.82
C ILE A 134 8.05 5.63 6.47
N SER A 135 7.87 6.94 6.35
CA SER A 135 7.68 7.60 5.07
C SER A 135 8.50 8.87 5.01
N GLU A 136 9.04 9.13 3.83
CA GLU A 136 9.96 10.21 3.57
C GLU A 136 9.27 11.29 2.74
N TYR A 137 9.41 12.54 3.17
CA TYR A 137 8.89 13.70 2.46
C TYR A 137 10.05 14.61 2.06
N SER A 138 10.08 14.98 0.78
CA SER A 138 10.99 16.00 0.25
C SER A 138 10.58 17.42 0.65
N GLU A 139 9.34 17.59 1.12
CA GLU A 139 8.78 18.85 1.60
C GLU A 139 8.83 18.94 3.13
N SER A 140 9.05 20.16 3.62
CA SER A 140 9.07 20.44 5.07
C SER A 140 7.66 20.51 5.67
N ILE A 141 6.67 20.86 4.87
CA ILE A 141 5.25 20.85 5.24
C ILE A 141 4.65 19.57 4.71
N THR A 142 4.04 18.79 5.60
CA THR A 142 3.41 17.50 5.32
C THR A 142 1.90 17.57 5.62
N PRO A 143 1.10 16.58 5.19
CA PRO A 143 -0.32 16.51 5.53
C PRO A 143 -0.61 16.60 7.04
N TRP A 144 0.34 16.12 7.85
CA TRP A 144 0.26 16.08 9.32
C TRP A 144 0.37 17.46 9.97
N ASP A 145 0.97 18.44 9.27
CA ASP A 145 1.09 19.80 9.77
C ASP A 145 -0.23 20.58 9.62
N VAL A 146 -0.96 20.33 8.53
CA VAL A 146 -2.07 21.20 8.09
C VAL A 146 -3.44 20.53 8.11
N ASN A 147 -3.56 19.35 7.52
CA ASN A 147 -4.85 18.79 7.12
C ASN A 147 -5.32 17.68 8.05
N ILE A 148 -4.39 16.92 8.62
CA ILE A 148 -4.68 15.77 9.48
C ILE A 148 -4.50 16.15 10.95
N ARG A 149 -5.45 15.76 11.78
CA ARG A 149 -5.51 16.03 13.23
C ARG A 149 -5.86 14.75 14.00
N PRO A 150 -5.53 14.69 15.31
CA PRO A 150 -6.03 13.60 16.15
C PRO A 150 -7.56 13.49 16.07
N LYS A 151 -8.06 12.25 16.08
CA LYS A 151 -9.44 11.80 15.86
C LYS A 151 -9.92 11.82 14.40
N ASP A 152 -9.15 12.32 13.46
CA ASP A 152 -9.48 12.14 12.05
C ASP A 152 -9.39 10.66 11.66
N ILE A 153 -10.21 10.27 10.68
CA ILE A 153 -10.06 8.98 10.00
C ILE A 153 -9.22 9.20 8.74
N VAL A 154 -8.10 8.49 8.65
CA VAL A 154 -7.22 8.47 7.49
C VAL A 154 -7.30 7.14 6.76
N THR A 155 -6.95 7.14 5.48
CA THR A 155 -6.89 5.93 4.64
C THR A 155 -5.62 5.91 3.80
N ASN A 156 -5.15 4.71 3.48
CA ASN A 156 -4.11 4.50 2.47
C ASN A 156 -4.64 4.45 1.03
N TYR A 157 -5.96 4.55 0.83
CA TYR A 157 -6.56 4.50 -0.50
C TYR A 157 -6.05 5.60 -1.44
N PRO A 158 -5.63 5.25 -2.68
CA PRO A 158 -5.83 3.97 -3.37
C PRO A 158 -4.65 2.99 -3.32
N ARG A 159 -3.65 3.20 -2.46
CA ARG A 159 -2.37 2.48 -2.43
C ARG A 159 -2.37 1.33 -1.43
N TYR A 160 -1.56 0.28 -1.65
CA TYR A 160 -1.28 -0.68 -0.59
C TYR A 160 -0.28 -0.08 0.40
N MET A 161 -0.29 -0.58 1.64
CA MET A 161 0.61 -0.07 2.67
C MET A 161 1.41 -1.18 3.33
N SER A 162 2.69 -1.27 2.95
CA SER A 162 3.67 -2.12 3.63
C SER A 162 4.00 -1.56 5.01
N VAL A 163 4.00 -2.42 6.02
CA VAL A 163 4.38 -2.13 7.40
C VAL A 163 5.29 -3.24 7.90
N SER A 164 6.06 -2.99 8.95
CA SER A 164 6.93 -3.98 9.58
C SER A 164 6.45 -4.30 10.98
N SER A 165 6.62 -5.55 11.40
CA SER A 165 6.39 -5.97 12.80
C SER A 165 7.62 -5.75 13.71
N THR A 166 8.73 -5.22 13.17
CA THR A 166 9.93 -4.86 13.95
C THR A 166 10.28 -3.38 13.80
N THR A 167 10.76 -2.78 14.89
CA THR A 167 11.28 -1.41 14.92
C THR A 167 12.62 -1.27 14.22
N ASP A 168 13.36 -2.36 14.00
CA ASP A 168 14.65 -2.35 13.28
C ASP A 168 14.48 -1.78 11.85
N TYR A 169 13.28 -1.94 11.28
CA TYR A 169 12.87 -1.34 10.02
C TYR A 169 12.98 0.20 10.02
N LEU A 170 12.84 0.86 11.17
CA LEU A 170 12.94 2.32 11.27
C LEU A 170 14.38 2.83 11.14
N GLU A 171 15.37 1.95 11.35
CA GLU A 171 16.79 2.28 11.20
C GLU A 171 17.26 2.15 9.74
N GLN A 172 16.53 1.41 8.91
CA GLN A 172 16.91 1.13 7.53
C GLN A 172 16.76 2.35 6.60
N GLY A 173 15.97 3.36 6.99
CA GLY A 173 15.67 4.52 6.15
C GLY A 173 14.93 4.15 4.86
N GLY A 174 14.17 5.07 4.28
CA GLY A 174 13.65 4.91 2.94
C GLY A 174 14.71 5.24 1.89
N VAL A 175 14.62 4.61 0.72
CA VAL A 175 15.39 5.01 -0.45
C VAL A 175 14.55 6.04 -1.23
N SER A 176 14.47 7.28 -0.75
CA SER A 176 13.90 8.36 -1.57
C SER A 176 14.92 8.84 -2.60
N PRO A 177 14.54 8.99 -3.89
CA PRO A 177 15.43 9.58 -4.89
C PRO A 177 15.63 11.10 -4.68
N LEU A 178 14.81 11.73 -3.83
CA LEU A 178 14.90 13.15 -3.48
C LEU A 178 15.44 13.32 -2.05
N PRO A 179 16.19 14.40 -1.77
CA PRO A 179 16.64 14.69 -0.42
C PRO A 179 15.47 14.78 0.57
N THR A 180 15.46 13.87 1.54
CA THR A 180 14.41 13.79 2.56
C THR A 180 14.56 14.92 3.57
N LYS A 181 13.53 15.75 3.71
CA LYS A 181 13.49 16.86 4.69
C LYS A 181 12.74 16.49 5.96
N THR A 182 11.73 15.63 5.83
CA THR A 182 10.87 15.20 6.94
C THR A 182 10.67 13.70 6.91
N TYR A 183 10.87 13.07 8.05
CA TYR A 183 10.52 11.67 8.29
C TYR A 183 9.22 11.57 9.05
N VAL A 184 8.30 10.75 8.57
CA VAL A 184 7.06 10.42 9.30
C VAL A 184 7.13 8.95 9.70
N TYR A 185 7.10 8.72 11.01
CA TYR A 185 7.07 7.41 11.65
C TYR A 185 5.63 7.10 12.04
N TYR A 186 5.07 6.04 11.48
CA TYR A 186 3.76 5.52 11.84
C TYR A 186 3.93 4.36 12.82
N LYS A 187 3.15 4.41 13.90
CA LYS A 187 2.88 3.26 14.76
C LYS A 187 1.42 2.88 14.60
N PHE A 188 1.16 1.68 14.11
CA PHE A 188 -0.16 1.06 14.05
C PHE A 188 -0.31 0.23 15.32
N GLU A 189 -1.19 0.64 16.22
CA GLU A 189 -1.41 -0.04 17.51
C GLU A 189 -2.63 -0.94 17.44
N ASP A 190 -2.49 -2.17 17.96
CA ASP A 190 -3.63 -3.06 18.23
C ASP A 190 -4.51 -3.28 16.98
N THR A 191 -3.86 -3.56 15.84
CA THR A 191 -4.51 -3.73 14.54
C THR A 191 -4.80 -5.20 14.24
N GLU A 192 -5.76 -5.48 13.36
CA GLU A 192 -6.27 -6.84 13.11
C GLU A 192 -6.15 -7.28 11.65
N SER A 193 -6.06 -6.36 10.70
CA SER A 193 -6.24 -6.68 9.27
C SER A 193 -4.95 -6.79 8.45
N SER A 194 -3.77 -6.66 9.05
CA SER A 194 -2.51 -6.75 8.31
C SER A 194 -2.27 -8.17 7.78
N LYS A 195 -1.64 -8.30 6.61
CA LYS A 195 -1.36 -9.61 5.98
C LYS A 195 0.14 -9.90 6.02
N PRO A 196 0.61 -10.94 6.74
CA PRO A 196 2.04 -11.24 6.83
C PRO A 196 2.59 -11.78 5.51
N LEU A 197 3.67 -11.17 5.04
CA LEU A 197 4.39 -11.59 3.83
C LEU A 197 5.62 -12.42 4.23
N LEU A 198 5.37 -13.65 4.67
CA LEU A 198 6.38 -14.53 5.28
C LEU A 198 7.60 -14.81 4.39
N LYS A 199 8.79 -14.80 5.00
CA LYS A 199 10.04 -15.24 4.38
C LYS A 199 9.94 -16.66 3.85
N GLY A 200 10.54 -16.92 2.70
CA GLY A 200 10.52 -18.19 1.98
C GLY A 200 9.25 -18.38 1.15
N ALA A 201 8.08 -17.98 1.65
CA ALA A 201 6.81 -18.15 0.94
C ALA A 201 6.48 -16.96 0.02
N ALA A 202 6.50 -15.76 0.59
CA ALA A 202 6.16 -14.50 -0.05
C ALA A 202 7.41 -13.70 -0.41
N SER A 203 8.31 -13.48 0.55
CA SER A 203 9.56 -12.73 0.37
C SER A 203 10.78 -13.65 0.50
N LEU A 204 11.92 -13.25 -0.05
CA LEU A 204 13.21 -13.88 0.25
C LEU A 204 14.03 -13.07 1.26
N ASN A 205 13.60 -11.83 1.57
CA ASN A 205 14.19 -11.00 2.59
C ASN A 205 13.74 -11.42 4.00
N GLU A 206 14.49 -10.98 5.00
CA GLU A 206 14.12 -11.11 6.41
C GLU A 206 13.22 -9.98 6.91
N ASP A 207 12.85 -9.07 6.02
CA ASP A 207 11.95 -7.98 6.30
C ASP A 207 10.63 -8.61 6.75
N LEU A 208 10.30 -8.48 8.03
CA LEU A 208 9.07 -8.97 8.64
C LEU A 208 7.86 -8.14 8.17
N GLU A 209 7.75 -8.01 6.85
CA GLU A 209 6.80 -7.19 6.11
C GLU A 209 5.41 -7.76 6.27
N ASN A 210 4.49 -6.85 6.54
CA ASN A 210 3.07 -7.05 6.55
C ASN A 210 2.45 -6.05 5.58
N LEU A 211 1.33 -6.42 4.98
CA LEU A 211 0.67 -5.59 3.98
C LEU A 211 -0.77 -5.31 4.38
N TYR A 212 -1.12 -4.04 4.42
CA TYR A 212 -2.52 -3.61 4.45
C TYR A 212 -3.07 -3.49 3.03
N GLN A 213 -4.35 -3.90 2.87
CA GLN A 213 -5.12 -3.70 1.65
C GLN A 213 -5.30 -2.21 1.34
N ARG A 214 -5.77 -1.88 0.13
CA ARG A 214 -5.76 -0.50 -0.38
C ARG A 214 -6.81 0.41 0.22
N ASP A 215 -7.74 -0.11 1.00
CA ASP A 215 -8.92 0.58 1.50
C ASP A 215 -8.99 0.59 3.03
N MET A 216 -7.85 0.33 3.69
CA MET A 216 -7.81 0.35 5.15
C MET A 216 -8.00 1.77 5.68
N THR A 217 -8.68 1.85 6.82
CA THR A 217 -8.93 3.10 7.54
C THR A 217 -8.38 3.04 8.94
N PHE A 218 -7.86 4.18 9.40
CA PHE A 218 -7.22 4.30 10.71
C PHE A 218 -7.65 5.60 11.39
N GLU A 219 -7.98 5.53 12.68
CA GLU A 219 -8.16 6.72 13.53
C GLU A 219 -6.78 7.24 13.98
N VAL A 220 -6.56 8.53 13.81
CA VAL A 220 -5.35 9.20 14.30
C VAL A 220 -5.44 9.39 15.81
N LYS A 221 -4.66 8.65 16.60
CA LYS A 221 -4.66 8.79 18.07
C LYS A 221 -3.80 9.97 18.51
N HIS A 222 -2.56 10.03 18.02
CA HIS A 222 -1.57 11.01 18.42
C HIS A 222 -0.72 11.45 17.25
N ILE A 223 -0.29 12.72 17.28
CA ILE A 223 0.72 13.29 16.40
C ILE A 223 1.72 14.02 17.31
N ALA A 224 3.00 13.66 17.21
CA ALA A 224 4.10 14.34 17.87
C ALA A 224 5.08 14.85 16.80
N ILE A 225 5.48 16.11 16.88
CA ILE A 225 6.33 16.76 15.89
C ILE A 225 7.61 17.22 16.58
N SER A 226 8.75 16.82 16.01
CA SER A 226 10.08 17.31 16.34
C SER A 226 10.59 18.12 15.17
N ASP A 227 10.83 19.41 15.39
CA ASP A 227 11.43 20.29 14.38
C ASP A 227 12.87 19.84 14.05
N ALA A 228 13.33 20.24 12.87
CA ALA A 228 14.69 19.97 12.44
C ALA A 228 15.70 20.75 13.31
N VAL A 229 16.83 20.13 13.61
CA VAL A 229 17.96 20.80 14.28
C VAL A 229 19.00 21.14 13.23
N THR A 230 19.18 22.43 12.97
CA THR A 230 20.23 22.93 12.09
C THR A 230 21.58 22.89 12.82
N PRO A 231 22.66 22.43 12.16
CA PRO A 231 23.99 22.42 12.76
C PRO A 231 24.43 23.83 13.18
N GLU A 232 24.72 24.00 14.47
CA GLU A 232 25.62 25.05 14.93
C GLU A 232 26.84 24.40 15.60
N PHE A 233 28.02 24.87 15.17
CA PHE A 233 29.37 24.58 15.67
C PHE A 233 29.87 23.12 15.67
N ASP A 234 29.09 22.13 16.12
CA ASP A 234 29.44 20.69 16.11
C ASP A 234 28.21 19.74 16.19
N THR A 235 27.00 20.29 16.03
CA THR A 235 25.76 19.49 16.15
C THR A 235 25.42 18.82 14.81
N PRO A 236 25.21 17.50 14.73
CA PRO A 236 24.81 16.86 13.48
C PRO A 236 23.43 17.40 13.05
N PHE A 237 23.22 17.52 11.73
CA PHE A 237 21.89 17.86 11.21
C PHE A 237 20.90 16.75 11.59
N VAL A 238 19.82 17.13 12.28
CA VAL A 238 18.72 16.23 12.58
C VAL A 238 17.53 16.65 11.73
N PRO A 239 17.07 15.80 10.78
CA PRO A 239 15.91 16.11 9.95
C PRO A 239 14.65 16.22 10.81
N ARG A 240 13.62 16.91 10.30
CA ARG A 240 12.32 17.00 10.96
C ARG A 240 11.73 15.59 11.11
N ARG A 241 11.13 15.29 12.26
CA ARG A 241 10.51 13.99 12.53
C ARG A 241 9.09 14.17 13.04
N ILE A 242 8.17 13.40 12.48
CA ILE A 242 6.77 13.34 12.92
C ILE A 242 6.49 11.90 13.33
N VAL A 243 5.97 11.70 14.54
CA VAL A 243 5.49 10.40 15.01
C VAL A 243 3.97 10.44 15.03
N VAL A 244 3.35 9.48 14.35
CA VAL A 244 1.91 9.33 14.26
C VAL A 244 1.52 7.97 14.84
N VAL A 245 0.58 7.98 15.77
CA VAL A 245 -0.03 6.76 16.31
C VAL A 245 -1.40 6.59 15.69
N LEU A 246 -1.63 5.43 15.08
CA LEU A 246 -2.82 5.06 14.32
C LEU A 246 -3.46 3.83 14.95
N LYS A 247 -4.78 3.83 15.05
CA LYS A 247 -5.55 2.63 15.41
C LYS A 247 -6.44 2.25 14.23
N GLU A 248 -6.55 0.97 13.92
CA GLU A 248 -7.48 0.51 12.89
C GLU A 248 -8.91 0.93 13.23
N ALA A 249 -9.63 1.44 12.23
CA ALA A 249 -10.97 1.97 12.38
C ALA A 249 -11.88 1.39 11.29
N PRO A 250 -13.19 1.22 11.55
CA PRO A 250 -14.13 0.82 10.52
C PRO A 250 -14.23 1.89 9.45
N LEU A 251 -14.56 1.47 8.23
CA LEU A 251 -14.83 2.38 7.12
C LEU A 251 -15.95 3.37 7.49
N PRO A 252 -15.76 4.69 7.28
CA PRO A 252 -16.80 5.68 7.49
C PRO A 252 -18.08 5.39 6.69
N ALA A 253 -19.24 5.73 7.24
CA ALA A 253 -20.54 5.43 6.62
C ALA A 253 -20.75 6.13 5.26
N ASP A 254 -20.19 7.32 5.09
CA ASP A 254 -20.15 8.08 3.83
C ASP A 254 -18.99 7.67 2.92
N ARG A 255 -18.11 6.78 3.39
CA ARG A 255 -16.89 6.31 2.73
C ARG A 255 -15.90 7.42 2.42
N ILE A 256 -15.95 8.53 3.16
CA ILE A 256 -15.01 9.65 2.98
C ILE A 256 -14.00 9.60 4.13
N ALA A 257 -12.71 9.60 3.78
CA ALA A 257 -11.60 9.67 4.73
C ALA A 257 -10.47 10.52 4.16
N LYS A 258 -9.54 10.98 5.02
CA LYS A 258 -8.37 11.74 4.57
C LYS A 258 -7.29 10.78 4.06
N ASN A 259 -6.79 10.98 2.85
CA ASN A 259 -5.65 10.21 2.36
C ASN A 259 -4.43 10.49 3.24
N ILE A 260 -3.78 9.43 3.73
CA ILE A 260 -2.67 9.50 4.69
C ILE A 260 -1.41 10.19 4.10
N HIS A 261 -1.26 10.20 2.79
CA HIS A 261 -0.12 10.75 2.06
C HIS A 261 -0.33 12.19 1.57
N THR A 262 -1.58 12.62 1.36
CA THR A 262 -1.90 13.97 0.85
C THR A 262 -2.70 14.84 1.83
N GLY A 263 -3.43 14.21 2.75
CA GLY A 263 -4.35 14.86 3.67
C GLY A 263 -5.67 15.31 3.04
N GLU A 264 -5.87 15.06 1.75
CA GLU A 264 -7.10 15.39 1.03
C GLU A 264 -8.19 14.36 1.34
N GLU A 265 -9.45 14.79 1.34
CA GLU A 265 -10.57 13.87 1.44
C GLU A 265 -10.71 13.04 0.16
N VAL A 266 -10.83 11.73 0.32
CA VAL A 266 -11.02 10.78 -0.78
C VAL A 266 -12.23 9.89 -0.50
N MET A 267 -12.97 9.58 -1.56
CA MET A 267 -14.05 8.59 -1.52
C MET A 267 -13.46 7.21 -1.76
N ILE A 268 -13.64 6.31 -0.79
CA ILE A 268 -13.16 4.93 -0.85
C ILE A 268 -14.16 4.09 -1.65
N LEU A 269 -13.69 3.54 -2.77
CA LEU A 269 -14.48 2.68 -3.65
C LEU A 269 -14.13 1.22 -3.36
N MET A 270 -15.15 0.41 -3.09
CA MET A 270 -15.03 -1.06 -3.01
C MET A 270 -15.29 -1.66 -4.38
#